data_AF-A0A5J4TUQ0-F1
#
_entry.id   AF-A0A5J4TUQ0-F1
#
_cell.length_a   1.000
_cell.length_b   1.000
_cell.length_c   1.000
_cell.angle_alpha   90.00
_cell.angle_beta   90.00
_cell.angle_gamma   90.00
#
_symmetry.space_group_name_H-M   'P 1'
#
loop_
_entity.id
_entity.type
_entity.pdbx_description
1 polymer ?
#
loop_
_entity_poly.entity_id
_entity_poly.type
_entity_poly.pdbx_seq_one_letter_code
_entity_poly.pdbx_strand_id
1 'polypeptide(L)'
;GGSMYIEGGTNTLKDVDFRSSKVAITIKNEDSISKGGALMAVGWLSGSMLDEVDFRDCSAGIGGAIYLDSAASRVEIVDSNFRNNTASIDGGGAIYVRDTTLIHLNDVKFINSSSIGIITGNDLHFSELGVSADNINMTQIQQDVVTKSKSSSAEPRVCIDGLGCQSGWLPTNLPNELSSWAIVLIVLGALLFSGIVTFLVLFCCYKLLSKVIVAYKGKNAEQKVNFVSVGVDSQLVIFPSALPSSTA
;
A
#
# COMPACT_ATOMS: atom_id res chain seq x y z
N GLY A 1 -5.30 -29.53 -6.89
CA GLY A 1 -6.09 -28.42 -6.34
C GLY A 1 -7.26 -28.17 -7.24
N GLY A 2 -8.08 -27.17 -6.96
CA GLY A 2 -9.28 -26.89 -7.77
C GLY A 2 -8.95 -26.29 -9.13
N SER A 3 -7.98 -25.38 -9.19
CA SER A 3 -7.51 -24.82 -10.46
C SER A 3 -6.21 -25.46 -10.95
N MET A 4 -5.31 -25.78 -10.03
CA MET A 4 -3.96 -26.22 -10.36
C MET A 4 -3.48 -27.32 -9.42
N TYR A 5 -2.82 -28.31 -10.01
CA TYR A 5 -2.02 -29.33 -9.31
C TYR A 5 -0.64 -29.33 -9.96
N ILE A 6 0.40 -29.11 -9.16
CA ILE A 6 1.78 -29.20 -9.63
C ILE A 6 2.55 -30.12 -8.71
N GLU A 7 3.16 -31.13 -9.31
CA GLU A 7 4.05 -32.08 -8.66
C GLU A 7 5.46 -31.93 -9.24
N GLY A 8 6.45 -31.67 -8.38
CA GLY A 8 7.84 -31.51 -8.79
C GLY A 8 8.16 -30.14 -9.41
N GLY A 9 9.43 -29.99 -9.80
CA GLY A 9 9.93 -28.84 -10.57
C GLY A 9 10.16 -27.56 -9.74
N THR A 10 10.88 -26.61 -10.34
CA THR A 10 11.01 -25.24 -9.81
C THR A 10 9.90 -24.39 -10.44
N ASN A 11 8.98 -23.90 -9.63
CA ASN A 11 7.74 -23.28 -10.12
C ASN A 11 7.67 -21.81 -9.71
N THR A 12 7.38 -20.93 -10.67
CA THR A 12 7.11 -19.52 -10.40
C THR A 12 5.72 -19.17 -10.93
N LEU A 13 4.85 -18.71 -10.04
CA LEU A 13 3.60 -18.07 -10.40
C LEU A 13 3.73 -16.59 -10.09
N LYS A 14 3.62 -15.75 -11.12
CA LYS A 14 3.73 -14.30 -10.99
C LYS A 14 2.54 -13.63 -11.65
N ASP A 15 1.93 -12.66 -10.98
CA ASP A 15 0.77 -11.90 -11.48
C ASP A 15 -0.39 -12.83 -11.89
N VAL A 16 -0.81 -13.67 -10.94
CA VAL A 16 -1.88 -14.67 -11.13
C VAL A 16 -3.03 -14.38 -10.19
N ASP A 17 -4.26 -14.49 -10.69
CA ASP A 17 -5.48 -14.30 -9.91
C ASP A 17 -6.34 -15.56 -9.95
N PHE A 18 -6.34 -16.31 -8.84
CA PHE A 18 -7.22 -17.44 -8.62
C PHE A 18 -8.52 -16.98 -7.97
N ARG A 19 -9.62 -17.06 -8.72
CA ARG A 19 -10.95 -16.61 -8.27
C ARG A 19 -11.93 -17.76 -8.24
N SER A 20 -12.64 -17.90 -7.12
CA SER A 20 -13.73 -18.88 -6.97
C SER A 20 -13.31 -20.32 -7.29
N SER A 21 -12.03 -20.66 -7.04
CA SER A 21 -11.50 -22.00 -7.27
C SER A 21 -11.94 -22.92 -6.14
N LYS A 22 -12.62 -24.02 -6.47
CA LYS A 22 -13.22 -24.91 -5.47
C LYS A 22 -12.95 -26.37 -5.78
N VAL A 23 -12.75 -27.17 -4.74
CA VAL A 23 -12.69 -28.64 -4.84
C VAL A 23 -13.90 -29.22 -4.12
N ALA A 24 -14.80 -29.84 -4.88
CA ALA A 24 -15.94 -30.59 -4.36
C ALA A 24 -15.74 -32.09 -4.54
N ILE A 25 -15.96 -32.87 -3.49
CA ILE A 25 -15.88 -34.33 -3.54
C ILE A 25 -17.27 -34.87 -3.85
N THR A 26 -17.46 -35.41 -5.05
CA THR A 26 -18.76 -35.94 -5.50
C THR A 26 -19.03 -37.36 -5.00
N ILE A 27 -17.98 -38.16 -4.79
CA ILE A 27 -18.08 -39.52 -4.23
C ILE A 27 -17.16 -39.57 -3.01
N LYS A 28 -17.77 -39.62 -1.82
CA LYS A 28 -17.01 -39.72 -0.57
C LYS A 28 -16.70 -41.18 -0.29
N ASN A 29 -15.44 -41.56 -0.49
CA ASN A 29 -14.86 -42.68 0.25
C ASN A 29 -14.23 -42.14 1.55
N GLU A 30 -13.96 -43.01 2.52
CA GLU A 30 -13.48 -42.60 3.85
C GLU A 30 -12.20 -41.74 3.79
N ASP A 31 -11.36 -41.92 2.77
CA ASP A 31 -10.09 -41.20 2.60
C ASP A 31 -10.18 -39.95 1.68
N SER A 32 -11.36 -39.67 1.12
CA SER A 32 -11.48 -38.56 0.17
C SER A 32 -11.50 -37.22 0.89
N ILE A 33 -10.40 -36.48 0.80
CA ILE A 33 -10.25 -35.12 1.35
C ILE A 33 -9.88 -34.16 0.22
N SER A 34 -10.64 -33.07 0.09
CA SER A 34 -10.38 -32.03 -0.89
C SER A 34 -9.28 -31.09 -0.39
N LYS A 35 -8.25 -30.89 -1.21
CA LYS A 35 -7.04 -30.13 -0.86
C LYS A 35 -6.77 -29.01 -1.84
N GLY A 36 -6.48 -27.81 -1.34
CA GLY A 36 -6.03 -26.68 -2.14
C GLY A 36 -7.10 -26.19 -3.10
N GLY A 37 -7.99 -25.29 -2.65
CA GLY A 37 -9.12 -24.83 -3.46
C GLY A 37 -8.69 -24.22 -4.80
N ALA A 38 -7.56 -23.53 -4.82
CA ALA A 38 -6.89 -23.08 -6.03
C ALA A 38 -5.72 -23.98 -6.40
N LEU A 39 -4.69 -24.03 -5.55
CA LEU A 39 -3.41 -24.68 -5.83
C LEU A 39 -3.15 -25.82 -4.85
N MET A 40 -2.76 -26.97 -5.40
CA MET A 40 -2.10 -28.02 -4.63
C MET A 40 -0.68 -28.19 -5.17
N ALA A 41 0.30 -27.98 -4.30
CA ALA A 41 1.72 -28.05 -4.59
C ALA A 41 2.35 -29.21 -3.84
N VAL A 42 3.05 -30.09 -4.57
CA VAL A 42 3.72 -31.28 -4.03
C VAL A 42 5.12 -31.38 -4.63
N GLY A 43 6.12 -31.66 -3.81
CA GLY A 43 7.49 -31.90 -4.27
C GLY A 43 8.17 -30.72 -4.98
N TRP A 44 7.77 -29.48 -4.70
CA TRP A 44 8.36 -28.30 -5.35
C TRP A 44 9.86 -28.19 -5.03
N LEU A 45 10.67 -27.83 -6.03
CA LEU A 45 12.11 -27.73 -5.89
C LEU A 45 12.53 -26.33 -5.43
N SER A 46 13.81 -26.21 -5.07
CA SER A 46 14.38 -24.95 -4.62
C SER A 46 14.24 -23.84 -5.66
N GLY A 47 13.98 -22.63 -5.18
CA GLY A 47 13.68 -21.45 -6.01
C GLY A 47 12.22 -21.30 -6.42
N SER A 48 11.32 -22.17 -5.94
CA SER A 48 9.89 -22.01 -6.23
C SER A 48 9.26 -20.84 -5.47
N MET A 49 8.36 -20.12 -6.12
CA MET A 49 7.86 -18.83 -5.66
C MET A 49 6.45 -18.52 -6.17
N LEU A 50 5.66 -17.87 -5.32
CA LEU A 50 4.42 -17.19 -5.67
C LEU A 50 4.64 -15.70 -5.43
N ASP A 51 4.53 -14.89 -6.48
CA ASP A 51 4.85 -13.47 -6.46
C ASP A 51 3.66 -12.68 -7.02
N GLU A 52 3.14 -11.70 -6.28
CA GLU A 52 1.97 -10.91 -6.72
C GLU A 52 0.76 -11.80 -7.09
N VAL A 53 0.48 -12.82 -6.29
CA VAL A 53 -0.64 -13.76 -6.53
C VAL A 53 -1.83 -13.41 -5.64
N ASP A 54 -3.01 -13.37 -6.25
CA ASP A 54 -4.27 -13.16 -5.55
C ASP A 54 -5.07 -14.47 -5.49
N PHE A 55 -5.49 -14.85 -4.28
CA PHE A 55 -6.41 -15.96 -4.05
C PHE A 55 -7.70 -15.44 -3.44
N ARG A 56 -8.81 -15.56 -4.17
CA ARG A 56 -10.09 -14.96 -3.80
C ARG A 56 -11.22 -15.97 -3.86
N ASP A 57 -12.00 -16.05 -2.79
CA ASP A 57 -13.20 -16.88 -2.69
C ASP A 57 -12.94 -18.37 -3.02
N CYS A 58 -11.72 -18.86 -2.72
CA CYS A 58 -11.34 -20.24 -2.95
C CYS A 58 -11.77 -21.14 -1.79
N SER A 59 -12.13 -22.39 -2.07
CA SER A 59 -12.52 -23.33 -1.01
C SER A 59 -12.12 -24.77 -1.26
N ALA A 60 -11.65 -25.44 -0.22
CA ALA A 60 -11.40 -26.88 -0.17
C ALA A 60 -11.69 -27.41 1.24
N GLY A 61 -11.55 -28.72 1.45
CA GLY A 61 -11.65 -29.32 2.77
C GLY A 61 -10.48 -28.88 3.66
N ILE A 62 -9.27 -28.87 3.10
CA ILE A 62 -8.03 -28.46 3.76
C ILE A 62 -7.27 -27.51 2.82
N GLY A 63 -6.75 -26.40 3.36
CA GLY A 63 -6.06 -25.40 2.53
C GLY A 63 -7.02 -24.72 1.56
N GLY A 64 -7.85 -23.80 2.06
CA GLY A 64 -8.96 -23.24 1.28
C GLY A 64 -8.53 -22.62 -0.04
N ALA A 65 -7.35 -22.01 -0.10
CA ALA A 65 -6.70 -21.62 -1.35
C ALA A 65 -5.56 -22.56 -1.72
N ILE A 66 -4.58 -22.74 -0.83
CA ILE A 66 -3.35 -23.48 -1.09
C ILE A 66 -3.24 -24.67 -0.15
N TYR A 67 -2.87 -25.82 -0.72
CA TYR A 67 -2.32 -26.94 0.03
C TYR A 67 -0.88 -27.20 -0.45
N LEU A 68 0.09 -26.99 0.45
CA LEU A 68 1.51 -27.24 0.21
C LEU A 68 1.92 -28.48 1.01
N ASP A 69 2.15 -29.58 0.28
CA ASP A 69 2.53 -30.85 0.90
C ASP A 69 4.04 -30.85 1.15
N SER A 70 4.87 -30.82 0.11
CA SER A 70 6.33 -30.95 0.21
C SER A 70 7.03 -29.94 -0.69
N ALA A 71 8.23 -29.55 -0.26
CA ALA A 71 9.18 -28.86 -1.09
C ALA A 71 10.62 -29.23 -0.66
N ALA A 72 11.57 -29.17 -1.60
CA ALA A 72 12.99 -29.42 -1.36
C ALA A 72 13.65 -28.26 -0.59
N SER A 73 13.05 -27.07 -0.64
CA SER A 73 13.39 -25.94 0.21
C SER A 73 12.14 -25.11 0.48
N ARG A 74 12.28 -24.08 1.30
CA ARG A 74 11.23 -23.09 1.56
C ARG A 74 10.68 -22.52 0.24
N VAL A 75 9.35 -22.51 0.12
CA VAL A 75 8.60 -21.85 -0.96
C VAL A 75 8.32 -20.41 -0.51
N GLU A 76 8.69 -19.46 -1.37
CA GLU A 76 8.50 -18.04 -1.11
C GLU A 76 7.10 -17.61 -1.59
N ILE A 77 6.31 -16.98 -0.73
CA ILE A 77 5.08 -16.28 -1.12
C ILE A 77 5.26 -14.80 -0.80
N VAL A 78 5.27 -13.98 -1.84
CA VAL A 78 5.65 -12.57 -1.77
C VAL A 78 4.56 -11.70 -2.38
N ASP A 79 4.31 -10.54 -1.77
CA ASP A 79 3.41 -9.48 -2.28
C ASP A 79 2.01 -9.99 -2.68
N SER A 80 1.53 -11.02 -1.98
CA SER A 80 0.35 -11.80 -2.36
C SER A 80 -0.82 -11.58 -1.39
N ASN A 81 -2.04 -11.84 -1.84
CA ASN A 81 -3.21 -11.68 -0.98
C ASN A 81 -4.14 -12.90 -0.99
N PHE A 82 -4.72 -13.17 0.18
CA PHE A 82 -5.69 -14.23 0.41
C PHE A 82 -6.97 -13.62 0.95
N ARG A 83 -8.06 -13.67 0.19
CA ARG A 83 -9.34 -13.03 0.53
C ARG A 83 -10.47 -14.04 0.51
N ASN A 84 -11.26 -14.09 1.58
CA ASN A 84 -12.47 -14.92 1.68
C ASN A 84 -12.24 -16.40 1.35
N ASN A 85 -11.06 -16.94 1.66
CA ASN A 85 -10.77 -18.34 1.41
C ASN A 85 -11.29 -19.20 2.56
N THR A 86 -11.76 -20.41 2.27
CA THR A 86 -12.40 -21.26 3.29
C THR A 86 -11.92 -22.70 3.23
N ALA A 87 -11.49 -23.23 4.39
CA ALA A 87 -11.25 -24.64 4.62
C ALA A 87 -12.45 -25.24 5.38
N SER A 88 -13.16 -26.18 4.75
CA SER A 88 -14.46 -26.66 5.24
C SER A 88 -14.40 -27.91 6.12
N ILE A 89 -13.24 -28.56 6.24
CA ILE A 89 -13.06 -29.78 7.03
C ILE A 89 -12.02 -29.53 8.13
N ASP A 90 -10.87 -28.97 7.76
CA ASP A 90 -9.75 -28.76 8.66
C ASP A 90 -9.17 -27.34 8.50
N GLY A 91 -7.93 -27.13 8.97
CA GLY A 91 -7.30 -25.83 8.99
C GLY A 91 -6.75 -25.31 7.67
N GLY A 92 -6.23 -24.08 7.79
CA GLY A 92 -5.63 -23.37 6.68
C GLY A 92 -6.72 -22.79 5.80
N GLY A 93 -7.58 -21.95 6.36
CA GLY A 93 -8.65 -21.31 5.60
C GLY A 93 -8.13 -20.62 4.33
N ALA A 94 -6.91 -20.08 4.38
CA ALA A 94 -6.15 -19.73 3.20
C ALA A 94 -5.13 -20.81 2.81
N ILE A 95 -4.16 -21.10 3.68
CA ILE A 95 -3.01 -21.94 3.37
C ILE A 95 -2.88 -23.05 4.41
N TYR A 96 -2.81 -24.29 3.93
CA TYR A 96 -2.34 -25.42 4.72
C TYR A 96 -0.97 -25.86 4.22
N VAL A 97 -0.05 -26.10 5.15
CA VAL A 97 1.32 -26.54 4.87
C VAL A 97 1.63 -27.74 5.75
N ARG A 98 2.40 -28.72 5.24
CA ARG A 98 2.79 -29.86 6.09
C ARG A 98 3.59 -29.39 7.30
N ASP A 99 4.68 -28.66 7.10
CA ASP A 99 5.53 -28.20 8.20
C ASP A 99 6.00 -26.75 8.03
N THR A 100 6.43 -26.14 9.14
CA THR A 100 6.78 -24.71 9.15
C THR A 100 8.01 -24.37 8.30
N THR A 101 8.86 -25.34 7.97
CA THR A 101 10.09 -25.07 7.21
C THR A 101 9.85 -24.88 5.72
N LEU A 102 8.68 -25.30 5.23
CA LEU A 102 8.35 -25.32 3.80
C LEU A 102 7.90 -23.98 3.22
N ILE A 103 7.63 -22.96 4.03
CA ILE A 103 7.05 -21.71 3.55
C ILE A 103 7.70 -20.47 4.17
N HIS A 104 7.86 -19.43 3.35
CA HIS A 104 8.08 -18.06 3.80
C HIS A 104 6.96 -17.18 3.26
N LEU A 105 6.38 -16.33 4.10
CA LEU A 105 5.42 -15.31 3.74
C LEU A 105 6.07 -13.94 3.93
N ASN A 106 6.20 -13.16 2.86
CA ASN A 106 6.71 -11.80 2.90
C ASN A 106 5.71 -10.81 2.25
N ASP A 107 5.26 -9.81 3.01
CA ASP A 107 4.21 -8.86 2.59
C ASP A 107 2.93 -9.56 2.08
N VAL A 108 2.52 -10.61 2.79
CA VAL A 108 1.28 -11.34 2.49
C VAL A 108 0.13 -10.79 3.34
N LYS A 109 -1.04 -10.61 2.72
CA LYS A 109 -2.24 -10.10 3.39
C LYS A 109 -3.34 -11.14 3.39
N PHE A 110 -3.81 -11.48 4.58
CA PHE A 110 -4.99 -12.32 4.77
C PHE A 110 -6.19 -11.47 5.15
N ILE A 111 -7.30 -11.68 4.46
CA ILE A 111 -8.55 -10.94 4.66
C ILE A 111 -9.69 -11.93 4.73
N ASN A 112 -10.29 -12.06 5.91
CA ASN A 112 -11.52 -12.81 6.10
C ASN A 112 -11.43 -14.27 5.60
N SER A 113 -10.26 -14.90 5.76
CA SER A 113 -10.13 -16.34 5.56
C SER A 113 -10.64 -17.08 6.80
N SER A 114 -11.15 -18.29 6.62
CA SER A 114 -11.79 -19.05 7.70
C SER A 114 -11.60 -20.54 7.55
N SER A 115 -11.41 -21.21 8.69
CA SER A 115 -11.46 -22.66 8.80
C SER A 115 -12.59 -23.07 9.74
N ILE A 116 -13.23 -24.21 9.47
CA ILE A 116 -14.36 -24.73 10.27
C ILE A 116 -13.87 -25.71 11.37
N GLY A 117 -12.58 -26.10 11.35
CA GLY A 117 -12.00 -26.99 12.35
C GLY A 117 -11.99 -26.40 13.76
N ILE A 118 -11.92 -27.28 14.77
CA ILE A 118 -12.07 -26.89 16.19
C ILE A 118 -10.84 -26.13 16.71
N ILE A 119 -9.63 -26.55 16.32
CA ILE A 119 -8.36 -25.93 16.72
C ILE A 119 -7.52 -25.72 15.47
N THR A 120 -7.97 -24.81 14.61
CA THR A 120 -7.37 -24.64 13.29
C THR A 120 -7.13 -23.18 12.94
N GLY A 121 -6.02 -22.91 12.26
CA GLY A 121 -5.70 -21.57 11.81
C GLY A 121 -6.60 -21.15 10.65
N ASN A 122 -7.29 -20.03 10.84
CA ASN A 122 -8.16 -19.42 9.83
C ASN A 122 -7.38 -18.95 8.59
N ASP A 123 -6.12 -18.56 8.77
CA ASP A 123 -5.26 -18.14 7.67
C ASP A 123 -4.29 -19.26 7.30
N LEU A 124 -3.43 -19.63 8.25
CA LEU A 124 -2.31 -20.53 8.05
C LEU A 124 -2.39 -21.70 9.03
N HIS A 125 -2.22 -22.91 8.55
CA HIS A 125 -2.19 -24.09 9.41
C HIS A 125 -1.04 -25.01 9.01
N PHE A 126 -0.37 -25.56 10.02
CA PHE A 126 0.73 -26.51 9.87
C PHE A 126 0.41 -27.85 10.52
N SER A 127 0.67 -28.96 9.83
CA SER A 127 0.50 -30.31 10.38
C SER A 127 1.59 -30.72 11.36
N GLU A 128 2.76 -30.06 11.30
CA GLU A 128 3.85 -30.28 12.22
C GLU A 128 4.83 -29.09 12.25
N LEU A 129 5.76 -29.10 13.20
CA LEU A 129 6.76 -28.04 13.32
C LEU A 129 7.89 -28.18 12.28
N GLY A 130 8.32 -29.41 11.96
CA GLY A 130 9.39 -29.67 10.98
C GLY A 130 10.82 -29.40 11.45
N VAL A 131 11.04 -29.08 12.74
CA VAL A 131 12.38 -28.91 13.33
C VAL A 131 12.65 -29.90 14.46
N SER A 132 13.92 -30.24 14.69
CA SER A 132 14.33 -31.14 15.78
C SER A 132 14.05 -30.54 17.16
N ALA A 133 13.65 -31.39 18.11
CA ALA A 133 13.24 -30.98 19.46
C ALA A 133 14.34 -30.33 20.32
N ASP A 134 15.61 -30.49 19.96
CA ASP A 134 16.73 -30.13 20.84
C ASP A 134 16.97 -28.61 20.98
N ASN A 135 16.38 -27.77 20.13
CA ASN A 135 16.53 -26.31 20.23
C ASN A 135 15.40 -25.53 19.51
N ILE A 136 14.16 -25.67 19.99
CA ILE A 136 13.02 -24.94 19.43
C ILE A 136 13.05 -23.48 19.87
N ASN A 137 13.26 -22.57 18.92
CA ASN A 137 13.09 -21.13 19.11
C ASN A 137 11.88 -20.64 18.31
N MET A 138 10.72 -20.55 18.97
CA MET A 138 9.47 -20.15 18.32
C MET A 138 9.50 -18.75 17.70
N THR A 139 10.32 -17.83 18.25
CA THR A 139 10.50 -16.50 17.66
C THR A 139 11.29 -16.58 16.35
N GLN A 140 12.32 -17.42 16.29
CA GLN A 140 13.04 -17.65 15.03
C GLN A 140 12.13 -18.32 14.00
N ILE A 141 11.36 -19.34 14.41
CA ILE A 141 10.42 -20.02 13.50
C ILE A 141 9.38 -19.04 12.99
N GLN A 142 8.83 -18.17 13.84
CA GLN A 142 7.94 -17.11 13.41
C GLN A 142 8.58 -16.22 12.33
N GLN A 143 9.82 -15.75 12.56
CA GLN A 143 10.53 -14.89 11.61
C GLN A 143 10.88 -15.60 10.30
N ASP A 144 11.12 -16.90 10.38
CA ASP A 144 11.40 -17.76 9.23
C ASP A 144 10.15 -18.02 8.38
N VAL A 145 8.98 -18.11 9.02
CA VAL A 145 7.71 -18.37 8.34
C VAL A 145 7.08 -17.09 7.84
N VAL A 146 7.13 -16.00 8.61
CA VAL A 146 6.35 -14.79 8.36
C VAL A 146 7.16 -13.52 8.60
N THR A 147 7.28 -12.69 7.57
CA THR A 147 7.78 -11.32 7.65
C THR A 147 6.83 -10.35 6.96
N LYS A 148 6.66 -9.14 7.52
CA LYS A 148 5.83 -8.05 6.96
C LYS A 148 4.41 -8.45 6.55
N SER A 149 3.90 -9.58 7.02
CA SER A 149 2.59 -10.10 6.65
C SER A 149 1.60 -9.83 7.77
N LYS A 150 0.32 -9.67 7.40
CA LYS A 150 -0.74 -9.29 8.33
C LYS A 150 -2.05 -9.97 8.00
N SER A 151 -2.96 -9.94 8.96
CA SER A 151 -4.28 -10.54 8.80
C SER A 151 -5.38 -9.74 9.47
N SER A 152 -6.50 -9.58 8.78
CA SER A 152 -7.77 -9.11 9.35
C SER A 152 -8.78 -10.24 9.57
N SER A 153 -8.37 -11.51 9.40
CA SER A 153 -9.21 -12.67 9.70
C SER A 153 -9.41 -12.82 11.21
N ALA A 154 -10.46 -13.56 11.58
CA ALA A 154 -10.74 -13.90 12.97
C ALA A 154 -9.64 -14.80 13.56
N GLU A 155 -9.42 -14.70 14.87
CA GLU A 155 -8.54 -15.65 15.57
C GLU A 155 -9.22 -17.02 15.75
N PRO A 156 -8.46 -18.13 15.83
CA PRO A 156 -7.00 -18.19 15.70
C PRO A 156 -6.55 -18.13 14.24
N ARG A 157 -5.53 -17.33 13.94
CA ARG A 157 -5.03 -17.16 12.56
C ARG A 157 -4.03 -18.21 12.12
N VAL A 158 -3.12 -18.57 13.02
CA VAL A 158 -2.05 -19.54 12.78
C VAL A 158 -2.16 -20.66 13.79
N CYS A 159 -2.17 -21.92 13.35
CA CYS A 159 -2.05 -23.06 14.26
C CYS A 159 -1.08 -24.11 13.73
N ILE A 160 -0.48 -24.85 14.65
CA ILE A 160 0.42 -25.96 14.39
C ILE A 160 -0.11 -27.15 15.18
N ASP A 161 -0.37 -28.27 14.50
CA ASP A 161 -0.84 -29.48 15.15
C ASP A 161 0.15 -29.96 16.22
N GLY A 162 -0.39 -30.45 17.33
CA GLY A 162 0.38 -30.84 18.51
C GLY A 162 0.94 -29.68 19.36
N LEU A 163 1.00 -28.45 18.82
CA LEU A 163 1.51 -27.26 19.53
C LEU A 163 0.45 -26.17 19.76
N GLY A 164 -0.72 -26.31 19.13
CA GLY A 164 -1.83 -25.36 19.24
C GLY A 164 -1.62 -24.10 18.40
N CYS A 165 -2.37 -23.06 18.74
CA CYS A 165 -2.44 -21.85 17.94
C CYS A 165 -1.43 -20.77 18.36
N GLN A 166 -0.78 -20.17 17.36
CA GLN A 166 0.35 -19.26 17.51
C GLN A 166 -0.12 -17.81 17.42
N SER A 167 -0.35 -17.19 18.57
CA SER A 167 -0.77 -15.80 18.65
C SER A 167 0.35 -14.85 18.21
N GLY A 168 -0.02 -13.78 17.49
CA GLY A 168 0.91 -12.71 17.11
C GLY A 168 1.78 -12.98 15.88
N TRP A 169 1.69 -14.17 15.26
CA TRP A 169 2.40 -14.47 14.01
C TRP A 169 1.92 -13.62 12.84
N LEU A 170 0.60 -13.39 12.77
CA LEU A 170 -0.06 -12.51 11.81
C LEU A 170 -0.81 -11.40 12.55
N PRO A 171 -0.15 -10.25 12.81
CA PRO A 171 -0.81 -9.12 13.46
C PRO A 171 -1.84 -8.47 12.53
N THR A 172 -2.74 -7.65 13.08
CA THR A 172 -3.70 -6.86 12.29
C THR A 172 -3.05 -5.69 11.56
N ASN A 173 -2.04 -5.08 12.19
CA ASN A 173 -1.27 -3.97 11.65
C ASN A 173 0.22 -4.21 11.92
N LEU A 174 1.08 -3.75 11.01
CA LEU A 174 2.52 -3.85 11.20
C LEU A 174 3.04 -2.73 12.12
N PRO A 175 4.15 -2.96 12.85
CA PRO A 175 4.82 -1.90 13.60
C PRO A 175 5.22 -0.76 12.66
N ASN A 176 4.80 0.47 12.99
CA ASN A 176 5.02 1.70 12.21
C ASN A 176 4.19 1.85 10.92
N GLU A 177 3.20 0.99 10.68
CA GLU A 177 2.23 1.23 9.61
C GLU A 177 1.21 2.29 10.06
N LEU A 178 1.15 3.42 9.36
CA LEU A 178 0.15 4.44 9.60
C LEU A 178 -1.21 3.95 9.10
N SER A 179 -2.24 4.09 9.93
CA SER A 179 -3.61 3.84 9.49
C SER A 179 -3.97 4.77 8.32
N SER A 180 -4.89 4.35 7.45
CA SER A 180 -5.29 5.15 6.28
C SER A 180 -5.78 6.54 6.66
N TRP A 181 -6.47 6.69 7.81
CA TRP A 181 -6.90 8.01 8.30
C TRP A 181 -5.74 8.88 8.77
N ALA A 182 -4.69 8.30 9.36
CA ALA A 182 -3.51 9.04 9.77
C ALA A 182 -2.76 9.60 8.56
N ILE A 183 -2.69 8.82 7.47
CA ILE A 183 -2.15 9.27 6.18
C ILE A 183 -2.96 10.45 5.64
N VAL A 184 -4.30 10.36 5.66
CA VAL A 184 -5.18 11.46 5.21
C VAL A 184 -4.94 12.74 6.01
N LEU A 185 -4.82 12.65 7.34
CA LEU A 185 -4.54 13.82 8.17
C LEU A 185 -3.16 14.43 7.88
N ILE A 186 -2.14 13.61 7.65
CA ILE A 186 -0.80 14.09 7.27
C ILE A 186 -0.85 14.86 5.95
N VAL A 187 -1.56 14.32 4.94
CA VAL A 187 -1.72 14.97 3.62
C VAL A 187 -2.50 16.28 3.75
N LEU A 188 -3.62 16.28 4.46
CA LEU A 188 -4.42 17.50 4.69
C LEU A 188 -3.62 18.57 5.44
N GLY A 189 -2.86 18.17 6.47
CA GLY A 189 -1.96 19.06 7.21
C GLY A 189 -0.89 19.68 6.31
N ALA A 190 -0.28 18.88 5.43
CA ALA A 190 0.72 19.36 4.48
C ALA A 190 0.13 20.37 3.47
N LEU A 191 -1.08 20.11 2.97
CA LEU A 191 -1.79 21.03 2.06
C LEU A 191 -2.15 22.35 2.75
N LEU A 192 -2.65 22.30 3.99
CA LEU A 192 -2.94 23.48 4.80
C LEU A 192 -1.68 24.32 5.04
N PHE A 193 -0.57 23.68 5.42
CA PHE A 193 0.69 24.35 5.65
C PHE A 193 1.22 25.02 4.36
N SER A 194 1.19 24.30 3.23
CA SER A 194 1.55 24.85 1.93
C SER A 194 0.67 26.05 1.54
N GLY A 195 -0.63 25.97 1.76
CA GLY A 195 -1.57 27.06 1.52
C GLY A 195 -1.26 28.32 2.34
N ILE A 196 -0.97 28.14 3.64
CA ILE A 196 -0.60 29.25 4.53
C ILE A 196 0.71 29.90 4.07
N VAL A 197 1.74 29.11 3.75
CA VAL A 197 3.03 29.62 3.25
C VAL A 197 2.82 30.42 1.96
N THR A 198 2.02 29.89 1.03
CA THR A 198 1.74 30.56 -0.25
C THR A 198 0.99 31.89 -0.03
N PHE A 199 -0.01 31.90 0.86
CA PHE A 199 -0.73 33.11 1.23
C PHE A 199 0.18 34.17 1.86
N LEU A 200 1.06 33.77 2.78
CA LEU A 200 2.01 34.70 3.42
C LEU A 200 2.98 35.30 2.40
N VAL A 201 3.50 34.50 1.47
CA VAL A 201 4.36 34.99 0.37
C VAL A 201 3.61 36.00 -0.49
N LEU A 202 2.39 35.66 -0.94
CA LEU A 202 1.55 36.56 -1.74
C LEU A 202 1.23 37.87 -0.99
N PHE A 203 0.92 37.79 0.30
CA PHE A 203 0.66 38.95 1.14
C PHE A 203 1.91 39.84 1.29
N CYS A 204 3.08 39.23 1.49
CA CYS A 204 4.36 39.95 1.50
C CYS A 204 4.66 40.63 0.16
N CYS A 205 4.49 39.93 -0.96
CA CYS A 205 4.64 40.50 -2.31
C CYS A 205 3.66 41.66 -2.53
N TYR A 206 2.39 41.51 -2.16
CA TYR A 206 1.38 42.57 -2.24
C TYR A 206 1.76 43.80 -1.40
N LYS A 207 2.26 43.60 -0.18
CA LYS A 207 2.70 44.69 0.70
C LYS A 207 3.94 45.40 0.16
N LEU A 208 4.86 44.68 -0.48
CA LEU A 208 6.03 45.27 -1.15
C LEU A 208 5.61 46.07 -2.40
N LEU A 209 4.76 45.50 -3.26
CA LEU A 209 4.21 46.16 -4.45
C LEU A 209 3.45 47.44 -4.09
N SER A 210 2.60 47.40 -3.06
CA SER A 210 1.85 48.59 -2.63
C SER A 210 2.77 49.71 -2.13
N LYS A 211 3.85 49.40 -1.38
CA LYS A 211 4.88 50.38 -1.01
C LYS A 211 5.57 51.00 -2.21
N VAL A 212 5.95 50.19 -3.21
CA VAL A 212 6.57 50.67 -4.45
C VAL A 212 5.63 51.60 -5.22
N ILE A 213 4.36 51.24 -5.35
CA ILE A 213 3.35 52.06 -6.05
C ILE A 213 3.15 53.40 -5.34
N VAL A 214 3.09 53.43 -4.00
CA VAL A 214 2.98 54.68 -3.24
C VAL A 214 4.22 55.55 -3.42
N ALA A 215 5.42 54.97 -3.37
CA ALA A 215 6.66 55.70 -3.62
C ALA A 215 6.74 56.25 -5.05
N TYR A 216 6.27 55.50 -6.05
CA TYR A 216 6.22 55.92 -7.44
C TYR A 216 5.22 57.07 -7.67
N LYS A 217 4.04 57.01 -7.05
CA LYS A 217 3.06 58.11 -7.07
C LYS A 217 3.59 59.37 -6.38
N GLY A 218 4.31 59.23 -5.26
CA GLY A 218 4.93 60.35 -4.55
C GLY A 218 5.96 61.10 -5.40
N LYS A 219 6.88 60.38 -6.06
CA LYS A 219 7.88 60.99 -6.96
C LYS A 219 7.25 61.72 -8.16
N ASN A 220 6.21 61.17 -8.77
CA ASN A 220 5.51 61.84 -9.88
C ASN A 220 4.70 63.06 -9.43
N ALA A 221 4.25 63.10 -8.17
CA ALA A 221 3.59 64.27 -7.61
C ALA A 221 4.57 65.41 -7.34
N GLU A 222 5.74 65.13 -6.76
CA GLU A 222 6.82 66.13 -6.59
C GLU A 222 7.32 66.68 -7.93
N GLN A 223 7.45 65.82 -8.95
CA GLN A 223 7.85 66.26 -10.30
C GLN A 223 6.79 67.15 -10.98
N LYS A 224 5.49 67.01 -10.65
CA LYS A 224 4.44 67.92 -11.12
C LYS A 224 4.40 69.26 -10.38
N VAL A 225 4.77 69.30 -9.10
CA VAL A 225 4.78 70.54 -8.30
C VAL A 225 5.89 71.50 -8.75
N ASN A 226 7.04 70.98 -9.22
CA ASN A 226 8.14 71.81 -9.71
C ASN A 226 7.88 72.52 -11.06
N PHE A 227 6.76 72.26 -11.75
CA PHE A 227 6.40 72.94 -13.01
C PHE A 227 5.36 74.06 -12.84
N VAL A 228 4.91 74.38 -11.63
CA VAL A 228 3.86 75.39 -11.38
C VAL A 228 4.40 76.52 -10.49
N SER A 229 5.36 77.30 -10.99
CA SER A 229 5.68 78.63 -10.44
C SER A 229 6.49 79.51 -11.40
N VAL A 230 5.91 79.89 -12.54
CA VAL A 230 6.34 81.11 -13.25
C VAL A 230 5.09 81.86 -13.70
N GLY A 231 4.62 82.78 -12.87
CA GLY A 231 3.64 83.80 -13.25
C GLY A 231 4.35 85.07 -13.68
N VAL A 232 4.02 85.60 -14.86
CA VAL A 232 4.40 86.95 -15.28
C VAL A 232 3.20 87.62 -15.92
N ASP A 233 2.62 88.58 -15.19
CA ASP A 233 1.80 89.67 -15.71
C ASP A 233 2.65 90.57 -16.62
N SER A 234 2.13 91.04 -17.76
CA SER A 234 2.23 92.45 -18.17
C SER A 234 1.46 92.76 -19.48
N GLN A 235 1.15 94.05 -19.62
CA GLN A 235 0.05 94.62 -20.39
C GLN A 235 0.30 94.90 -21.88
N LEU A 236 -0.81 95.17 -22.55
CA LEU A 236 -1.06 95.69 -23.89
C LEU A 236 -0.45 97.10 -24.11
N VAL A 237 0.32 97.31 -25.20
CA VAL A 237 0.59 98.63 -25.80
C VAL A 237 0.56 98.53 -27.34
N ILE A 238 -0.06 99.52 -27.97
CA ILE A 238 -0.45 99.61 -29.39
C ILE A 238 0.41 100.65 -30.14
N PHE A 239 1.08 100.21 -31.23
CA PHE A 239 1.45 100.85 -32.54
C PHE A 239 2.38 102.10 -32.61
N PRO A 240 2.95 102.52 -33.79
CA PRO A 240 2.86 102.00 -35.18
C PRO A 240 4.17 101.91 -36.05
N SER A 241 4.05 101.20 -37.18
CA SER A 241 4.57 101.43 -38.56
C SER A 241 6.05 101.75 -38.88
N ALA A 242 6.67 100.91 -39.73
CA ALA A 242 7.19 101.29 -41.06
C ALA A 242 7.67 100.05 -41.88
N LEU A 243 7.07 99.84 -43.05
CA LEU A 243 7.64 99.12 -44.22
C LEU A 243 8.52 100.12 -45.02
N PRO A 244 9.20 99.76 -46.14
CA PRO A 244 9.69 98.46 -46.64
C PRO A 244 11.10 98.53 -47.27
N SER A 245 11.63 97.39 -47.76
CA SER A 245 12.30 97.15 -49.07
C SER A 245 13.30 95.99 -48.95
N SER A 246 13.02 94.81 -49.52
CA SER A 246 13.39 94.35 -50.88
C SER A 246 14.89 94.41 -51.15
N THR A 247 15.62 93.30 -51.21
CA THR A 247 15.96 92.48 -52.40
C THR A 247 17.25 91.73 -51.97
N ALA A 248 17.61 90.53 -52.40
CA ALA A 248 17.18 89.60 -53.44
C ALA A 248 17.43 88.17 -52.93
#